data_AF-A0A952DDT3-F1
#
_entry.id   AF-A0A952DDT3-F1
#
_cell.length_a   1.000
_cell.length_b   1.000
_cell.length_c   1.000
_cell.angle_alpha   90.00
_cell.angle_beta   90.00
_cell.angle_gamma   90.00
#
_symmetry.space_group_name_H-M   'P 1'
#
loop_
_entity.id
_entity.type
_entity.pdbx_description
1 polymer ?
#
loop_
_entity_poly.entity_id
_entity_poly.type
_entity_poly.pdbx_seq_one_letter_code
_entity_poly.pdbx_strand_id
1 'polypeptide(L)' 'IPAKIDIQENAFHTVAAFVIDRTEWDIRFNSGKFFKDLGDKMINDAIEFELTLIAKS' A
#
# COMPACT_ATOMS: atom_id res chain seq x y z
N ILE A 1 -3.39 11.24 0.29
CA ILE A 1 -1.95 10.91 0.27
C ILE A 1 -1.35 11.55 -0.98
N PRO A 2 -0.46 12.55 -0.88
CA PRO A 2 0.04 13.27 -2.05
C PRO A 2 1.22 12.53 -2.70
N ALA A 3 1.17 12.35 -4.02
CA ALA A 3 2.29 11.82 -4.81
C ALA A 3 3.24 12.93 -5.27
N LYS A 4 4.53 12.61 -5.46
CA LYS A 4 5.51 13.51 -6.08
C LYS A 4 5.66 13.17 -7.55
N ILE A 5 5.55 14.17 -8.42
CA ILE A 5 5.68 14.03 -9.87
C ILE A 5 6.89 14.84 -10.32
N ASP A 6 7.76 14.22 -11.11
CA ASP A 6 8.90 14.82 -11.79
C ASP A 6 8.80 14.56 -13.29
N ILE A 7 9.24 15.52 -14.11
CA ILE A 7 9.21 15.43 -15.57
C ILE A 7 10.66 15.42 -16.04
N GLN A 8 11.11 14.28 -16.55
CA GLN A 8 12.46 14.10 -17.07
C GLN A 8 12.38 13.50 -18.48
N GLU A 9 13.11 14.07 -19.44
CA GLU A 9 13.33 13.46 -20.77
C GLU A 9 12.04 12.99 -21.50
N ASN A 10 10.95 13.78 -21.44
CA ASN A 10 9.64 13.44 -22.02
C ASN A 10 8.92 12.25 -21.34
N ALA A 11 9.33 11.90 -20.13
CA ALA A 11 8.69 10.92 -19.27
C ALA A 11 8.22 11.56 -17.94
N PHE A 12 7.07 11.12 -17.46
CA PHE A 12 6.56 11.43 -16.13
C PHE A 12 7.04 10.38 -15.14
N HIS A 13 7.83 10.80 -14.16
CA HIS A 13 8.30 10.00 -13.05
C HIS A 13 7.47 10.33 -11.82
N THR A 14 6.73 9.37 -11.29
CA THR A 14 5.90 9.57 -10.10
C THR A 14 6.35 8.63 -8.99
N VAL A 15 6.57 9.18 -7.80
CA VAL A 15 6.85 8.42 -6.58
C VAL A 15 5.75 8.69 -5.57
N ALA A 16 5.17 7.63 -5.01
CA ALA A 16 4.16 7.71 -3.97
C ALA A 16 4.44 6.67 -2.88
N ALA A 17 4.20 7.08 -1.63
CA ALA A 17 4.17 6.17 -0.49
C ALA A 17 2.80 6.30 0.18
N PHE A 18 2.10 5.19 0.36
CA PHE A 18 0.76 5.19 0.94
C PHE A 18 0.49 3.92 1.75
N VAL A 19 -0.47 4.02 2.67
CA VAL A 19 -0.92 2.89 3.49
C VAL A 19 -2.39 2.63 3.19
N ILE A 20 -2.75 1.35 3.08
CA ILE A 20 -4.16 0.92 3.00
C ILE A 20 -4.48 -0.02 4.15
N ASP A 21 -5.76 -0.14 4.47
CA ASP A 21 -6.28 -1.17 5.36
C ASP A 21 -6.78 -2.37 4.56
N ARG A 22 -6.02 -3.46 4.49
CA ARG A 22 -6.34 -4.65 3.67
C ARG A 22 -7.73 -5.24 3.93
N THR A 23 -8.31 -4.96 5.09
CA THR A 23 -9.62 -5.48 5.48
C THR A 23 -10.77 -4.79 4.76
N GLU A 24 -10.57 -3.58 4.22
CA GLU A 24 -11.52 -2.89 3.34
C GLU A 24 -11.70 -3.62 1.99
N TRP A 25 -10.77 -4.51 1.63
CA TRP A 25 -10.82 -5.37 0.45
C TRP A 25 -11.11 -6.84 0.79
N ASP A 26 -11.75 -7.09 1.94
CA ASP A 26 -12.13 -8.42 2.43
C ASP A 26 -10.95 -9.40 2.66
N ILE A 27 -9.72 -8.91 2.69
CA ILE A 27 -8.55 -9.74 3.03
C ILE A 27 -8.45 -9.85 4.55
N ARG A 28 -9.06 -10.89 5.13
CA ARG A 28 -9.22 -11.03 6.59
C ARG A 28 -8.26 -12.01 7.26
N PHE A 29 -7.50 -12.79 6.48
CA PHE A 29 -6.61 -13.84 7.01
C PHE A 29 -5.71 -13.32 8.14
N ASN A 30 -5.71 -14.00 9.29
CA ASN A 30 -4.96 -13.64 10.49
C ASN A 30 -5.08 -12.16 10.94
N SER A 31 -6.20 -11.50 10.63
CA SER A 31 -6.47 -10.15 11.11
C SER A 31 -7.00 -10.17 12.55
N GLY A 32 -6.40 -9.37 13.43
CA GLY A 32 -6.86 -9.20 14.82
C GLY A 32 -8.23 -8.53 14.96
N LYS A 33 -8.74 -7.89 13.89
CA LYS A 33 -10.10 -7.32 13.85
C LYS A 33 -11.17 -8.40 13.78
N PHE A 34 -10.90 -9.51 13.09
CA PHE A 34 -11.90 -10.55 12.82
C PHE A 34 -11.69 -11.82 13.65
N PHE A 35 -10.45 -12.15 14.01
CA PHE A 35 -10.12 -13.37 14.72
C PHE A 35 -9.46 -13.04 16.07
N LYS A 36 -9.76 -13.86 17.09
CA LYS A 36 -9.16 -13.77 18.43
C LYS A 36 -8.10 -14.86 18.60
N ASP A 37 -7.27 -14.71 19.63
CA ASP A 37 -6.27 -15.70 20.05
C ASP A 37 -5.24 -16.10 18.96
N LEU A 38 -4.88 -15.16 18.10
CA LEU A 38 -3.88 -15.37 17.04
C LEU A 38 -2.45 -15.47 17.58
N GLY A 39 -2.18 -14.91 18.76
CA GLY A 39 -0.82 -14.79 19.32
C GLY A 39 0.14 -14.22 18.27
N ASP A 40 1.27 -14.89 18.09
CA ASP A 40 2.33 -14.48 17.15
C ASP A 40 1.96 -14.65 15.67
N LYS A 41 0.80 -15.26 15.36
CA LYS A 41 0.34 -15.44 13.98
C LYS A 41 -0.41 -14.23 13.43
N MET A 42 -0.67 -13.21 14.24
CA MET A 42 -1.40 -12.01 13.82
C MET A 42 -0.65 -11.27 12.71
N ILE A 43 -1.38 -10.86 11.68
CA ILE A 43 -0.87 -10.07 10.56
C ILE A 43 -1.52 -8.68 10.63
N ASN A 44 -0.69 -7.63 10.59
CA ASN A 44 -1.15 -6.24 10.60
C ASN A 44 -2.12 -5.98 9.43
N ASP A 45 -3.14 -5.17 9.66
CA ASP A 45 -4.12 -4.80 8.65
C ASP A 45 -3.63 -3.65 7.76
N ALA A 46 -2.73 -2.82 8.29
CA ALA A 46 -2.06 -1.78 7.53
C ALA A 46 -1.01 -2.41 6.58
N ILE A 47 -1.17 -2.16 5.28
CA ILE A 47 -0.18 -2.50 4.26
C ILE A 47 0.42 -1.20 3.72
N GLU A 48 1.74 -1.09 3.81
CA GLU A 48 2.52 0.02 3.26
C GLU A 48 2.90 -0.29 1.81
N PHE A 49 2.71 0.68 0.93
CA PHE A 49 3.06 0.62 -0.48
C PHE A 49 4.04 1.73 -0.83
N GLU A 50 5.09 1.36 -1.55
CA GLU A 50 5.98 2.28 -2.25
C GLU A 50 5.79 2.07 -3.76
N LEU A 51 5.39 3.11 -4.47
CA LEU A 51 5.11 3.08 -5.90
C LEU A 51 6.09 3.99 -6.63
N THR A 52 6.78 3.43 -7.62
CA THR A 52 7.49 4.18 -8.65
C THR A 52 6.83 3.92 -9.99
N LEU A 53 6.32 4.97 -10.64
CA LEU A 53 5.65 4.91 -11.92
C LEU A 53 6.40 5.78 -12.93
N ILE A 54 6.70 5.23 -14.10
CA ILE A 54 7.31 5.95 -15.22
C ILE A 54 6.35 5.85 -16.41
N ALA A 55 5.77 6.97 -16.82
CA ALA A 55 4.93 7.06 -18.01
C ALA A 55 5.68 7.81 -19.11
N LYS A 56 5.89 7.16 -20.25
CA LYS A 56 6.50 7.77 -21.43
C LYS A 56 5.41 8.23 -22.39
N SER A 57 5.60 9.42 -22.97
CA SER A 57 4.77 9.92 -24.05
C SER A 57 5.10 9.24 -25.37
#